data_AF-A0A7H0IQC9-F1
#
_entry.id   AF-A0A7H0IQC9-F1
#
_cell.length_a   1.000
_cell.length_b   1.000
_cell.length_c   1.000
_cell.angle_alpha   90.00
_cell.angle_beta   90.00
_cell.angle_gamma   90.00
#
_symmetry.space_group_name_H-M   'P 1'
#
loop_
_entity.id
_entity.type
_entity.pdbx_description
1 polymer ?
#
loop_
_entity_poly.entity_id
_entity_poly.type
_entity_poly.pdbx_seq_one_letter_code
_entity_poly.pdbx_strand_id
1 'polypeptide(L)'
;MNDEKDKVMQWRVVHRTRAEVQPGVFEGVFLGVDGVRWMAGRMFTGRSMNDGFDGNGAWWYSHYYMSAERSAVRNMRGALAAYTEVAGSALVWDAAFDRSVQEAVGRYLAALIPLDGVPDMAASWERTGAASVNALGGGTYLLPAAEAKRELLGYLHRTAPDTGTHPAGQGLSLDEAYERVIGARGPVRFEVGRNTYWLTHDGHYSNHTTFHRHPVADERRNDP
;
A
#
# COMPACT_ATOMS: atom_id res chain seq x y z
N MET A 1 -21.49 3.56 -3.34
CA MET A 1 -22.01 4.94 -3.41
C MET A 1 -21.42 5.75 -2.26
N ASN A 2 -20.20 6.26 -2.43
CA ASN A 2 -19.50 7.19 -1.51
C ASN A 2 -18.31 7.91 -2.19
N ASP A 3 -18.18 7.82 -3.52
CA ASP A 3 -16.98 8.20 -4.29
C ASP A 3 -16.69 9.72 -4.36
N GLU A 4 -17.63 10.57 -3.94
CA GLU A 4 -17.47 12.04 -4.02
C GLU A 4 -16.78 12.64 -2.78
N LYS A 5 -16.74 11.95 -1.64
CA LYS A 5 -16.11 12.49 -0.40
C LYS A 5 -14.57 12.42 -0.40
N ASP A 6 -14.01 11.69 -1.36
CA ASP A 6 -12.57 11.41 -1.48
C ASP A 6 -11.96 11.97 -2.76
N LYS A 7 -12.71 12.82 -3.50
CA LYS A 7 -12.17 13.54 -4.65
C LYS A 7 -11.98 14.99 -4.30
N VAL A 8 -10.83 15.53 -4.68
CA VAL A 8 -10.62 16.96 -4.67
C VAL A 8 -10.07 17.42 -6.01
N MET A 9 -10.87 18.23 -6.71
CA MET A 9 -10.70 18.49 -8.13
C MET A 9 -10.62 17.15 -8.90
N GLN A 10 -9.52 16.93 -9.62
CA GLN A 10 -9.23 15.68 -10.37
C GLN A 10 -8.50 14.61 -9.54
N TRP A 11 -8.07 14.94 -8.31
CA TRP A 11 -7.25 14.05 -7.49
C TRP A 11 -8.12 13.16 -6.60
N ARG A 12 -7.81 11.87 -6.57
CA ARG A 12 -8.34 10.95 -5.57
C ARG A 12 -7.48 11.02 -4.33
N VAL A 13 -8.08 11.27 -3.17
CA VAL A 13 -7.40 11.23 -1.88
C VAL A 13 -7.22 9.77 -1.46
N VAL A 14 -5.97 9.36 -1.30
CA VAL A 14 -5.59 8.02 -0.81
C VAL A 14 -5.60 8.01 0.71
N HIS A 15 -5.06 9.06 1.33
CA HIS A 15 -5.05 9.22 2.78
C HIS A 15 -5.09 10.71 3.14
N ARG A 16 -5.69 11.01 4.29
CA ARG A 16 -5.68 12.35 4.89
C ARG A 16 -5.68 12.29 6.41
N THR A 17 -5.07 13.29 7.05
CA THR A 17 -5.18 13.49 8.50
C THR A 17 -5.27 14.97 8.83
N ARG A 18 -5.88 15.29 9.98
CA ARG A 18 -5.94 16.62 10.57
C ARG A 18 -5.76 16.52 12.08
N ALA A 19 -5.12 17.52 12.67
CA ALA A 19 -5.03 17.68 14.12
C ALA A 19 -5.26 19.14 14.51
N GLU A 20 -5.79 19.33 15.72
CA GLU A 20 -5.87 20.63 16.36
C GLU A 20 -4.48 21.01 16.86
N VAL A 21 -3.91 22.10 16.33
CA VAL A 21 -2.57 22.59 16.71
C VAL A 21 -2.64 23.72 17.73
N GLN A 22 -3.77 24.42 17.79
CA GLN A 22 -4.13 25.41 18.81
C GLN A 22 -5.65 25.36 19.01
N PRO A 23 -6.20 25.83 20.15
CA PRO A 23 -7.65 25.84 20.36
C PRO A 23 -8.41 26.50 19.20
N GLY A 24 -9.19 25.71 18.48
CA GLY A 24 -9.96 26.13 17.31
C GLY A 24 -9.16 26.32 16.00
N VAL A 25 -7.91 25.85 15.94
CA VAL A 25 -7.03 25.92 14.76
C VAL A 25 -6.57 24.52 14.38
N PHE A 26 -6.94 24.11 13.16
CA PHE A 26 -6.68 22.76 12.65
C PHE A 26 -5.74 22.82 11.47
N GLU A 27 -4.70 22.01 11.52
CA GLU A 27 -3.82 21.74 10.37
C GLU A 27 -4.02 20.32 9.86
N GLY A 28 -3.62 20.07 8.63
CA GLY A 28 -3.76 18.76 8.03
C GLY A 28 -2.90 18.55 6.83
N VAL A 29 -2.84 17.30 6.41
CA VAL A 29 -2.07 16.86 5.26
C VAL A 29 -2.89 15.83 4.48
N PHE A 30 -2.64 15.72 3.19
CA PHE A 30 -3.21 14.68 2.35
C PHE A 30 -2.20 14.09 1.36
N LEU A 31 -2.47 12.85 0.97
CA LEU A 31 -1.80 12.13 -0.11
C LEU A 31 -2.84 11.86 -1.20
N GLY A 32 -2.59 12.37 -2.40
CA GLY A 32 -3.49 12.28 -3.55
C GLY A 32 -2.85 11.58 -4.75
N VAL A 33 -3.71 11.02 -5.62
CA VAL A 33 -3.31 10.34 -6.85
C VAL A 33 -4.25 10.69 -8.01
N ASP A 34 -3.67 10.84 -9.20
CA ASP A 34 -4.38 11.05 -10.46
C ASP A 34 -3.63 10.34 -11.60
N GLY A 35 -4.14 9.17 -11.99
CA GLY A 35 -3.45 8.25 -12.89
C GLY A 35 -2.11 7.82 -12.30
N VAL A 36 -1.01 8.15 -12.98
CA VAL A 36 0.37 7.86 -12.54
C VAL A 36 0.99 8.98 -11.68
N ARG A 37 0.27 10.09 -11.52
CA ARG A 37 0.73 11.27 -10.79
C ARG A 37 0.37 11.11 -9.31
N TRP A 38 1.29 11.49 -8.45
CA TRP A 38 1.07 11.50 -7.00
C TRP A 38 1.36 12.88 -6.44
N MET A 39 0.68 13.24 -5.36
CA MET A 39 0.91 14.50 -4.66
C MET A 39 0.81 14.31 -3.16
N ALA A 40 1.67 15.03 -2.45
CA ALA A 40 1.57 15.20 -1.01
C ALA A 40 1.39 16.69 -0.74
N GLY A 41 0.44 17.07 0.11
CA GLY A 41 0.18 18.48 0.37
C GLY A 41 -0.34 18.74 1.77
N ARG A 42 -0.20 20.00 2.20
CA ARG A 42 -0.91 20.52 3.37
C ARG A 42 -2.31 20.90 2.97
N MET A 43 -3.25 20.64 3.87
CA MET A 43 -4.58 21.20 3.81
C MET A 43 -4.57 22.65 4.28
N PHE A 44 -5.64 23.40 3.97
CA PHE A 44 -5.84 24.71 4.54
C PHE A 44 -5.97 24.64 6.08
N THR A 45 -5.33 25.61 6.75
CA THR A 45 -5.47 25.81 8.20
C THR A 45 -6.88 26.34 8.48
N GLY A 46 -7.71 25.52 9.12
CA GLY A 46 -9.14 25.79 9.28
C GLY A 46 -9.56 25.95 10.73
N ARG A 47 -10.84 26.27 10.94
CA ARG A 47 -11.47 26.28 12.26
C ARG A 47 -12.21 25.00 12.58
N SER A 48 -12.30 24.09 11.62
CA SER A 48 -12.93 22.78 11.77
C SER A 48 -12.11 21.65 11.13
N MET A 49 -12.51 20.42 11.45
CA MET A 49 -12.02 19.21 10.80
C MET A 49 -12.44 19.09 9.33
N ASN A 50 -13.41 19.90 8.87
CA ASN A 50 -14.02 19.77 7.54
C ASN A 50 -13.57 20.86 6.55
N ASP A 51 -12.94 21.94 7.01
CA ASP A 51 -12.57 23.10 6.16
C ASP A 51 -11.40 22.81 5.21
N GLY A 52 -10.66 21.71 5.45
CA GLY A 52 -9.33 21.49 4.87
C GLY A 52 -9.23 21.38 3.34
N PHE A 53 -10.35 21.19 2.65
CA PHE A 53 -10.44 21.01 1.20
C PHE A 53 -11.44 21.96 0.54
N ASP A 54 -11.79 23.08 1.19
CA ASP A 54 -12.68 24.05 0.58
C ASP A 54 -12.17 24.58 -0.78
N GLY A 55 -13.04 25.23 -1.55
CA GLY A 55 -12.70 25.76 -2.88
C GLY A 55 -11.60 26.83 -2.88
N ASN A 56 -11.19 27.31 -1.71
CA ASN A 56 -10.08 28.25 -1.50
C ASN A 56 -8.83 27.55 -0.93
N GLY A 57 -8.85 26.22 -0.87
CA GLY A 57 -7.85 25.41 -0.20
C GLY A 57 -6.42 25.71 -0.68
N ALA A 58 -5.47 25.67 0.26
CA ALA A 58 -4.08 25.98 0.01
C ALA A 58 -3.32 24.82 -0.69
N TRP A 59 -3.78 24.40 -1.88
CA TRP A 59 -3.09 23.45 -2.77
C TRP A 59 -1.67 23.88 -3.12
N TRP A 60 -1.36 25.16 -2.96
CA TRP A 60 -0.09 25.78 -3.33
C TRP A 60 1.11 25.27 -2.54
N TYR A 61 0.90 24.59 -1.40
CA TYR A 61 1.96 23.93 -0.63
C TYR A 61 2.14 22.45 -0.98
N SER A 62 1.58 21.99 -2.09
CA SER A 62 1.68 20.58 -2.49
C SER A 62 2.97 20.29 -3.25
N HIS A 63 3.66 19.24 -2.85
CA HIS A 63 4.75 18.63 -3.62
C HIS A 63 4.16 17.66 -4.64
N TYR A 64 4.49 17.89 -5.91
CA TYR A 64 3.98 17.10 -7.03
C TYR A 64 5.04 16.13 -7.54
N TYR A 65 4.64 14.87 -7.68
CA TYR A 65 5.47 13.80 -8.21
C TYR A 65 4.82 13.31 -9.51
N MET A 66 5.23 13.96 -10.61
CA MET A 66 4.54 13.91 -11.91
C MET A 66 5.41 13.44 -13.08
N SER A 67 6.60 12.88 -12.83
CA SER A 67 7.50 12.54 -13.94
C SER A 67 6.95 11.34 -14.73
N ALA A 68 6.65 11.56 -16.01
CA ALA A 68 6.30 10.50 -16.96
C ALA A 68 7.47 9.55 -17.26
N GLU A 69 8.71 9.97 -16.97
CA GLU A 69 9.93 9.18 -17.13
C GLU A 69 10.19 8.25 -15.94
N ARG A 70 9.49 8.42 -14.82
CA ARG A 70 9.61 7.58 -13.62
C ARG A 70 8.42 6.64 -13.52
N SER A 71 8.65 5.41 -13.05
CA SER A 71 7.57 4.47 -12.79
C SER A 71 6.53 5.06 -11.81
N ALA A 72 5.27 4.69 -11.99
CA ALA A 72 4.19 5.12 -11.09
C ALA A 72 4.49 4.77 -9.62
N VAL A 73 5.18 3.65 -9.39
CA VAL A 73 5.66 3.22 -8.07
C VAL A 73 6.69 4.19 -7.50
N ARG A 74 7.64 4.66 -8.31
CA ARG A 74 8.65 5.62 -7.86
C ARG A 74 8.04 6.98 -7.54
N ASN A 75 7.05 7.43 -8.32
CA ASN A 75 6.29 8.64 -8.03
C ASN A 75 5.51 8.50 -6.72
N MET A 76 4.85 7.36 -6.50
CA MET A 76 4.16 7.03 -5.25
C MET A 76 5.10 7.06 -4.03
N ARG A 77 6.26 6.39 -4.11
CA ARG A 77 7.24 6.36 -3.02
C ARG A 77 7.81 7.75 -2.71
N GLY A 78 8.08 8.54 -3.75
CA GLY A 78 8.51 9.93 -3.60
C GLY A 78 7.45 10.79 -2.91
N ALA A 79 6.19 10.68 -3.33
CA ALA A 79 5.08 11.39 -2.70
C ALA A 79 4.86 10.94 -1.25
N LEU A 80 4.98 9.65 -0.96
CA LEU A 80 4.86 9.12 0.40
C LEU A 80 5.96 9.68 1.33
N ALA A 81 7.20 9.76 0.85
CA ALA A 81 8.29 10.37 1.62
C ALA A 81 8.00 11.85 1.94
N ALA A 82 7.62 12.65 0.94
CA ALA A 82 7.23 14.04 1.18
C ALA A 82 5.98 14.16 2.06
N TYR A 83 5.05 13.22 1.97
CA TYR A 83 3.86 13.23 2.80
C TYR A 83 4.20 13.06 4.28
N THR A 84 5.13 12.16 4.61
CA THR A 84 5.66 12.01 5.97
C THR A 84 6.43 13.25 6.43
N GLU A 85 7.25 13.87 5.58
CA GLU A 85 7.96 15.12 5.91
C GLU A 85 6.97 16.26 6.21
N VAL A 86 5.96 16.43 5.35
CA VAL A 86 4.94 17.46 5.51
C VAL A 86 4.09 17.20 6.76
N ALA A 87 3.76 15.93 7.07
CA ALA A 87 3.07 15.55 8.29
C ALA A 87 3.85 15.94 9.55
N GLY A 88 5.18 15.73 9.55
CA GLY A 88 6.05 16.18 10.63
C GLY A 88 6.00 17.70 10.81
N SER A 89 6.06 18.46 9.71
CA SER A 89 5.99 19.94 9.75
C SER A 89 4.64 20.49 10.19
N ALA A 90 3.57 19.70 10.08
CA ALA A 90 2.20 20.05 10.48
C ALA A 90 1.82 19.52 11.87
N LEU A 91 2.77 18.91 12.60
CA LEU A 91 2.54 18.35 13.94
C LEU A 91 1.39 17.32 13.99
N VAL A 92 1.11 16.69 12.85
CA VAL A 92 0.08 15.64 12.69
C VAL A 92 0.70 14.24 12.60
N TRP A 93 2.03 14.16 12.65
CA TRP A 93 2.75 12.91 12.56
C TRP A 93 2.84 12.22 13.93
N ASP A 94 2.49 10.94 13.95
CA ASP A 94 2.77 10.00 15.03
C ASP A 94 2.93 8.57 14.46
N ALA A 95 3.21 7.59 15.31
CA ALA A 95 3.35 6.19 14.88
C ALA A 95 2.03 5.58 14.37
N ALA A 96 0.88 6.13 14.77
CA ALA A 96 -0.44 5.68 14.32
C ALA A 96 -0.71 6.15 12.89
N PHE A 97 -0.29 7.38 12.57
CA PHE A 97 -0.29 7.96 11.23
C PHE A 97 0.53 7.10 10.26
N ASP A 98 1.78 6.73 10.60
CA ASP A 98 2.58 5.92 9.68
C ASP A 98 1.86 4.61 9.34
N ARG A 99 1.27 3.95 10.35
CA ARG A 99 0.49 2.73 10.15
C ARG A 99 -0.74 2.97 9.27
N SER A 100 -1.53 4.01 9.55
CA SER A 100 -2.75 4.29 8.80
C SER A 100 -2.45 4.66 7.34
N VAL A 101 -1.35 5.34 7.09
CA VAL A 101 -0.87 5.68 5.75
C VAL A 101 -0.45 4.44 4.99
N GLN A 102 0.35 3.56 5.60
CA GLN A 102 0.75 2.31 4.94
C GLN A 102 -0.46 1.42 4.63
N GLU A 103 -1.44 1.33 5.53
CA GLU A 103 -2.68 0.61 5.29
C GLU A 103 -3.49 1.20 4.12
N ALA A 104 -3.65 2.53 4.09
CA ALA A 104 -4.39 3.22 3.04
C ALA A 104 -3.73 3.08 1.67
N VAL A 105 -2.41 3.27 1.60
CA VAL A 105 -1.63 3.08 0.37
C VAL A 105 -1.69 1.63 -0.07
N GLY A 106 -1.48 0.67 0.83
CA GLY A 106 -1.56 -0.75 0.53
C GLY A 106 -2.93 -1.16 -0.03
N ARG A 107 -4.02 -0.69 0.58
CA ARG A 107 -5.40 -0.91 0.08
C ARG A 107 -5.59 -0.32 -1.32
N TYR A 108 -5.15 0.92 -1.53
CA TYR A 108 -5.26 1.58 -2.83
C TYR A 108 -4.51 0.78 -3.92
N LEU A 109 -3.24 0.43 -3.67
CA LEU A 109 -2.40 -0.29 -4.63
C LEU A 109 -2.91 -1.69 -4.92
N ALA A 110 -3.39 -2.42 -3.90
CA ALA A 110 -3.96 -3.75 -4.09
C ALA A 110 -5.22 -3.74 -4.98
N ALA A 111 -6.01 -2.66 -4.92
CA ALA A 111 -7.24 -2.49 -5.67
C ALA A 111 -7.06 -1.91 -7.08
N LEU A 112 -5.84 -1.54 -7.51
CA LEU A 112 -5.60 -0.96 -8.84
C LEU A 112 -5.96 -1.90 -9.99
N ILE A 113 -5.79 -3.21 -9.79
CA ILE A 113 -6.20 -4.24 -10.73
C ILE A 113 -7.37 -4.99 -10.12
N PRO A 114 -8.57 -4.99 -10.75
CA PRO A 114 -9.70 -5.77 -10.27
C PRO A 114 -9.36 -7.26 -10.17
N LEU A 115 -9.80 -7.89 -9.08
CA LEU A 115 -9.58 -9.31 -8.78
C LEU A 115 -10.93 -10.05 -8.62
N ASP A 116 -11.96 -9.59 -9.32
CA ASP A 116 -13.29 -10.20 -9.28
C ASP A 116 -13.23 -11.67 -9.72
N GLY A 117 -13.74 -12.57 -8.88
CA GLY A 117 -13.73 -14.01 -9.14
C GLY A 117 -12.36 -14.69 -8.96
N VAL A 118 -11.31 -13.97 -8.54
CA VAL A 118 -10.03 -14.57 -8.20
C VAL A 118 -10.16 -15.31 -6.88
N PRO A 119 -9.74 -16.58 -6.79
CA PRO A 119 -9.80 -17.33 -5.55
C PRO A 119 -8.97 -16.69 -4.43
N ASP A 120 -9.33 -17.01 -3.20
CA ASP A 120 -8.60 -16.62 -2.00
C ASP A 120 -7.13 -17.06 -2.11
N MET A 121 -6.23 -16.24 -1.58
CA MET A 121 -4.79 -16.43 -1.66
C MET A 121 -4.15 -16.23 -0.29
N ALA A 122 -3.02 -16.88 -0.08
CA ALA A 122 -2.09 -16.60 1.00
C ALA A 122 -0.93 -15.76 0.46
N ALA A 123 -0.59 -14.71 1.17
CA ALA A 123 0.61 -13.92 0.97
C ALA A 123 1.68 -14.31 1.99
N SER A 124 2.92 -14.48 1.52
CA SER A 124 4.05 -14.88 2.36
C SER A 124 5.37 -14.31 1.85
N TRP A 125 6.35 -14.28 2.74
CA TRP A 125 7.74 -13.97 2.43
C TRP A 125 8.69 -14.77 3.33
N GLU A 126 9.91 -14.99 2.85
CA GLU A 126 10.99 -15.59 3.61
C GLU A 126 12.33 -14.98 3.21
N ARG A 127 13.30 -14.99 4.13
CA ARG A 127 14.69 -14.67 3.81
C ARG A 127 15.34 -15.85 3.06
N THR A 128 15.71 -15.63 1.81
CA THR A 128 16.40 -16.57 0.91
C THR A 128 17.72 -17.04 1.53
N GLY A 129 17.99 -18.35 1.45
CA GLY A 129 19.24 -18.95 1.94
C GLY A 129 19.33 -19.18 3.44
N ALA A 130 18.25 -18.95 4.20
CA ALA A 130 18.16 -19.34 5.61
C ALA A 130 17.94 -20.87 5.72
N ALA A 131 18.99 -21.65 5.45
CA ALA A 131 18.99 -23.07 5.74
C ALA A 131 19.03 -23.25 7.28
N SER A 132 17.89 -23.67 7.83
CA SER A 132 17.69 -24.26 9.17
C SER A 132 17.41 -23.32 10.37
N VAL A 133 16.45 -23.81 11.17
CA VAL A 133 16.03 -23.48 12.55
C VAL A 133 15.45 -22.08 12.82
N ASN A 134 15.91 -21.02 12.17
CA ASN A 134 15.42 -19.64 12.37
C ASN A 134 15.08 -18.96 11.03
N ALA A 135 14.32 -19.61 10.15
CA ALA A 135 13.86 -18.99 8.92
C ALA A 135 13.03 -17.73 9.26
N LEU A 136 13.62 -16.56 9.05
CA LEU A 136 12.90 -15.29 9.17
C LEU A 136 11.93 -15.21 8.00
N GLY A 137 10.65 -15.16 8.33
CA GLY A 137 9.59 -15.13 7.34
C GLY A 137 8.25 -14.89 8.01
N GLY A 138 7.24 -14.67 7.19
CA GLY A 138 5.87 -14.49 7.65
C GLY A 138 4.92 -14.88 6.53
N GLY A 139 3.77 -15.39 6.92
CA GLY A 139 2.73 -15.77 5.99
C GLY A 139 1.36 -15.49 6.57
N THR A 140 0.37 -15.51 5.70
CA THR A 140 -1.04 -15.36 6.04
C THR A 140 -1.76 -16.68 5.82
N TYR A 141 -2.92 -16.80 6.45
CA TYR A 141 -3.94 -17.76 6.02
C TYR A 141 -4.48 -17.36 4.65
N LEU A 142 -5.35 -18.18 4.06
CA LEU A 142 -6.09 -17.76 2.87
C LEU A 142 -6.97 -16.54 3.21
N LEU A 143 -6.76 -15.47 2.45
CA LEU A 143 -7.48 -14.20 2.51
C LEU A 143 -8.11 -13.91 1.15
N PRO A 144 -9.14 -13.05 1.08
CA PRO A 144 -9.59 -12.49 -0.20
C PRO A 144 -8.40 -11.98 -1.02
N ALA A 145 -8.41 -12.20 -2.33
CA ALA A 145 -7.28 -11.94 -3.23
C ALA A 145 -6.68 -10.53 -3.07
N ALA A 146 -7.51 -9.50 -2.95
CA ALA A 146 -7.07 -8.12 -2.73
C ALA A 146 -6.42 -7.90 -1.36
N GLU A 147 -6.92 -8.57 -0.32
CA GLU A 147 -6.35 -8.52 1.04
C GLU A 147 -4.99 -9.22 1.08
N ALA A 148 -4.86 -10.41 0.47
CA ALA A 148 -3.57 -11.09 0.32
C ALA A 148 -2.55 -10.21 -0.41
N LYS A 149 -2.95 -9.58 -1.52
CA LYS A 149 -2.11 -8.65 -2.27
C LYS A 149 -1.66 -7.45 -1.42
N ARG A 150 -2.56 -6.89 -0.59
CA ARG A 150 -2.20 -5.84 0.37
C ARG A 150 -1.17 -6.34 1.38
N GLU A 151 -1.35 -7.53 1.94
CA GLU A 151 -0.39 -8.10 2.91
C GLU A 151 0.99 -8.31 2.27
N LEU A 152 1.05 -8.77 1.01
CA LEU A 152 2.31 -8.92 0.29
C LEU A 152 3.02 -7.57 0.05
N LEU A 153 2.27 -6.52 -0.32
CA LEU A 153 2.80 -5.15 -0.40
C LEU A 153 3.34 -4.67 0.96
N GLY A 154 2.67 -5.04 2.06
CA GLY A 154 3.13 -4.77 3.42
C GLY A 154 4.44 -5.48 3.77
N TYR A 155 4.60 -6.75 3.38
CA TYR A 155 5.88 -7.46 3.55
C TYR A 155 7.00 -6.79 2.77
N LEU A 156 6.77 -6.46 1.50
CA LEU A 156 7.73 -5.71 0.67
C LEU A 156 8.17 -4.41 1.34
N HIS A 157 7.23 -3.63 1.84
CA HIS A 157 7.54 -2.37 2.52
C HIS A 157 8.41 -2.57 3.77
N ARG A 158 8.02 -3.48 4.66
CA ARG A 158 8.72 -3.71 5.95
C ARG A 158 10.14 -4.25 5.76
N THR A 159 10.37 -5.00 4.70
CA THR A 159 11.64 -5.67 4.42
C THR A 159 12.51 -4.91 3.42
N ALA A 160 12.00 -3.80 2.84
CA ALA A 160 12.74 -2.95 1.90
C ALA A 160 14.09 -2.44 2.44
N PRO A 161 14.25 -2.02 3.73
CA PRO A 161 15.54 -1.56 4.23
C PRO A 161 16.65 -2.61 4.12
N ASP A 162 16.30 -3.89 4.26
CA ASP A 162 17.22 -5.02 4.20
C ASP A 162 17.63 -5.39 2.76
N THR A 163 16.98 -4.80 1.75
CA THR A 163 17.27 -5.05 0.32
C THR A 163 18.41 -4.19 -0.22
N GLY A 164 18.76 -3.08 0.46
CA GLY A 164 19.77 -2.12 0.00
C GLY A 164 21.22 -2.47 0.32
N THR A 165 21.47 -3.49 1.16
CA THR A 165 22.80 -3.81 1.73
C THR A 165 23.54 -4.95 1.02
N HIS A 166 22.98 -5.52 -0.06
CA HIS A 166 23.56 -6.67 -0.76
C HIS A 166 23.62 -6.45 -2.28
N PRO A 167 24.67 -6.97 -2.95
CA PRO A 167 25.09 -6.50 -4.27
C PRO A 167 24.01 -6.71 -5.33
N ALA A 168 23.87 -5.72 -6.22
CA ALA A 168 23.03 -5.80 -7.40
C ALA A 168 23.37 -7.07 -8.21
N GLY A 169 22.36 -7.86 -8.59
CA GLY A 169 22.55 -8.96 -9.54
C GLY A 169 21.71 -10.23 -9.36
N GLN A 170 20.92 -10.38 -8.30
CA GLN A 170 20.01 -11.54 -8.14
C GLN A 170 18.65 -11.08 -7.61
N GLY A 171 17.67 -10.93 -8.50
CA GLY A 171 16.29 -10.55 -8.17
C GLY A 171 15.81 -9.24 -8.80
N LEU A 172 14.52 -8.96 -8.62
CA LEU A 172 13.88 -7.71 -9.06
C LEU A 172 14.40 -6.53 -8.21
N SER A 173 14.46 -5.33 -8.80
CA SER A 173 14.54 -4.10 -8.01
C SER A 173 13.27 -3.93 -7.16
N LEU A 174 13.35 -3.10 -6.11
CA LEU A 174 12.19 -2.84 -5.26
C LEU A 174 11.02 -2.25 -6.07
N ASP A 175 11.31 -1.36 -7.02
CA ASP A 175 10.26 -0.76 -7.86
C ASP A 175 9.59 -1.83 -8.76
N GLU A 176 10.38 -2.69 -9.42
CA GLU A 176 9.86 -3.82 -10.21
C GLU A 176 9.07 -4.82 -9.36
N ALA A 177 9.47 -5.05 -8.10
CA ALA A 177 8.76 -5.92 -7.18
C ALA A 177 7.38 -5.36 -6.80
N TYR A 178 7.30 -4.06 -6.51
CA TYR A 178 6.02 -3.38 -6.29
C TYR A 178 5.14 -3.47 -7.54
N GLU A 179 5.68 -3.18 -8.72
CA GLU A 179 4.94 -3.30 -9.98
C GLU A 179 4.45 -4.74 -10.22
N ARG A 180 5.28 -5.73 -9.92
CA ARG A 180 4.93 -7.16 -10.02
C ARG A 180 3.76 -7.52 -9.13
N VAL A 181 3.75 -7.07 -7.88
CA VAL A 181 2.63 -7.32 -6.97
C VAL A 181 1.40 -6.56 -7.41
N ILE A 182 1.51 -5.27 -7.74
CA ILE A 182 0.39 -4.44 -8.24
C ILE A 182 -0.23 -5.04 -9.51
N GLY A 183 0.58 -5.59 -10.41
CA GLY A 183 0.12 -6.22 -11.64
C GLY A 183 -0.42 -7.65 -11.48
N ALA A 184 -0.19 -8.30 -10.33
CA ALA A 184 -0.58 -9.68 -10.12
C ALA A 184 -2.12 -9.84 -10.15
N ARG A 185 -2.58 -10.81 -10.96
CA ARG A 185 -3.98 -11.28 -11.07
C ARG A 185 -4.19 -12.68 -10.50
N GLY A 186 -3.16 -13.24 -9.86
CA GLY A 186 -3.13 -14.60 -9.34
C GLY A 186 -1.79 -14.89 -8.68
N PRO A 187 -1.43 -16.16 -8.49
CA PRO A 187 -0.19 -16.57 -7.84
C PRO A 187 1.04 -15.97 -8.51
N VAL A 188 1.99 -15.52 -7.69
CA VAL A 188 3.28 -14.97 -8.13
C VAL A 188 4.35 -15.36 -7.12
N ARG A 189 5.58 -15.59 -7.58
CA ARG A 189 6.76 -15.77 -6.73
C ARG A 189 7.93 -15.01 -7.33
N PHE A 190 8.67 -14.25 -6.52
CA PHE A 190 9.82 -13.48 -6.99
C PHE A 190 10.77 -13.15 -5.83
N GLU A 191 11.98 -12.73 -6.17
CA GLU A 191 13.04 -12.40 -5.21
C GLU A 191 13.40 -10.92 -5.28
N VAL A 192 13.68 -10.32 -4.13
CA VAL A 192 14.20 -8.96 -3.98
C VAL A 192 15.32 -8.98 -2.95
N GLY A 193 16.56 -8.81 -3.39
CA GLY A 193 17.72 -8.95 -2.53
C GLY A 193 17.79 -10.35 -1.90
N ARG A 194 17.68 -10.45 -0.57
CA ARG A 194 17.72 -11.72 0.17
C ARG A 194 16.34 -12.22 0.58
N ASN A 195 15.27 -11.73 -0.02
CA ASN A 195 13.92 -12.11 0.37
C ASN A 195 13.19 -12.67 -0.84
N THR A 196 12.48 -13.78 -0.64
CA THR A 196 11.56 -14.35 -1.60
C THR A 196 10.14 -14.06 -1.14
N TYR A 197 9.28 -13.62 -2.05
CA TYR A 197 7.90 -13.21 -1.80
C TYR A 197 6.98 -14.02 -2.68
N TRP A 198 5.78 -14.36 -2.19
CA TRP A 198 4.80 -15.03 -3.03
C TRP A 198 3.34 -14.78 -2.63
N LEU A 199 2.47 -14.85 -3.64
CA LEU A 199 1.04 -15.15 -3.52
C LEU A 199 0.81 -16.58 -3.98
N THR A 200 0.02 -17.34 -3.24
CA THR A 200 -0.36 -18.70 -3.62
C THR A 200 -1.82 -18.98 -3.29
N HIS A 201 -2.42 -19.93 -4.00
CA HIS A 201 -3.72 -20.52 -3.66
C HIS A 201 -3.61 -21.61 -2.59
N ASP A 202 -2.39 -22.06 -2.31
CA ASP A 202 -2.12 -23.07 -1.28
C ASP A 202 -2.12 -22.44 0.11
N GLY A 203 -2.82 -23.08 1.04
CA GLY A 203 -2.85 -22.62 2.41
C GLY A 203 -4.03 -23.20 3.16
N HIS A 204 -4.30 -22.61 4.32
CA HIS A 204 -5.42 -22.98 5.15
C HIS A 204 -6.24 -21.74 5.48
N TYR A 205 -7.55 -21.89 5.61
CA TYR A 205 -8.41 -20.84 6.13
C TYR A 205 -8.23 -20.72 7.64
N SER A 206 -8.23 -19.49 8.15
CA SER A 206 -8.33 -19.27 9.59
C SER A 206 -9.73 -19.63 10.09
N ASN A 207 -9.80 -20.29 11.24
CA ASN A 207 -11.05 -20.64 11.93
C ASN A 207 -11.84 -19.42 12.43
N HIS A 208 -11.28 -18.20 12.34
CA HIS A 208 -11.85 -16.96 12.86
C HIS A 208 -12.24 -15.94 11.77
N THR A 209 -12.52 -16.40 10.55
CA THR A 209 -12.68 -15.50 9.40
C THR A 209 -14.03 -14.78 9.37
N THR A 210 -13.98 -13.46 9.15
CA THR A 210 -15.11 -12.54 8.99
C THR A 210 -15.42 -12.20 7.52
N PHE A 211 -14.69 -12.79 6.56
CA PHE A 211 -14.77 -12.45 5.13
C PHE A 211 -15.61 -13.46 4.33
N HIS A 212 -16.28 -12.99 3.27
CA HIS A 212 -16.83 -13.85 2.23
C HIS A 212 -15.69 -14.56 1.48
N ARG A 213 -15.82 -15.87 1.28
CA ARG A 213 -14.76 -16.74 0.77
C ARG A 213 -14.94 -17.06 -0.71
N HIS A 214 -13.84 -17.14 -1.44
CA HIS A 214 -13.78 -17.60 -2.82
C HIS A 214 -12.80 -18.78 -2.93
N PRO A 215 -13.21 -20.01 -2.55
CA PRO A 215 -12.30 -21.14 -2.60
C PRO A 215 -11.91 -21.49 -4.03
N VAL A 216 -10.68 -21.98 -4.18
CA VAL A 216 -10.20 -22.59 -5.42
C VAL A 216 -11.08 -23.80 -5.72
N ALA A 217 -11.49 -23.96 -6.98
CA ALA A 217 -12.21 -25.16 -7.40
C ALA A 217 -11.30 -26.38 -7.17
N ASP A 218 -11.72 -27.29 -6.29
CA ASP A 218 -10.98 -28.51 -5.99
C ASP A 218 -11.10 -29.47 -7.19
N GLU A 219 -10.17 -29.39 -8.14
CA GLU A 219 -10.13 -30.27 -9.32
C GLU A 219 -9.94 -31.76 -8.93
N ARG A 220 -9.61 -32.07 -7.68
CA ARG A 220 -9.42 -33.44 -7.17
C ARG A 220 -10.72 -34.20 -6.84
N ARG A 221 -11.90 -33.62 -7.13
CA ARG A 221 -13.20 -34.28 -6.89
C ARG A 221 -13.82 -34.97 -8.10
N ASN A 222 -13.14 -35.02 -9.24
CA ASN A 222 -13.61 -35.73 -10.42
C ASN A 222 -12.64 -36.83 -10.85
N ASP A 223 -12.51 -37.87 -10.04
CA ASP A 223 -12.20 -39.20 -10.55
C ASP A 223 -13.34 -40.13 -10.07
N PRO A 224 -14.14 -40.72 -10.99
CA PRO A 224 -15.23 -41.63 -10.66
C PRO A 224 -14.77 -42.98 -10.10
#